data_AF-A0A6C0M3M6-F1
#
_entry.id   AF-A0A6C0M3M6-F1
#
_cell.length_a   1.000
_cell.length_b   1.000
_cell.length_c   1.000
_cell.angle_alpha   90.00
_cell.angle_beta   90.00
_cell.angle_gamma   90.00
#
_symmetry.space_group_name_H-M   'P 1'
#
loop_
_entity.id
_entity.type
_entity.pdbx_description
1 polymer ?
#
loop_
_entity_poly.entity_id
_entity_poly.type
_entity_poly.pdbx_seq_one_letter_code
_entity_poly.pdbx_strand_id
1 'polypeptide(L)'
;MRWVYILQCEDNHYYVGHTKRLYRRFWEHQSENGKTLNTSVYAPEKIVAIYKTTVISNFIHYNEKINEYLNDKTVEWKSASALKTLRCWNRNCDEDTTWHDEECNAMAENGIAECLMIHQKDNWKNIRGGKYVRFDINYKYPTNVVMKDLPLCECGLPCDVRKNDDDNYLFFRCAKKNMWDEFKELFNIDDEPCGFYMEYKKDQEIRLSHERRLKKTKELMKNSFWLRNVPICNYDADACENEDECSECCRVHNLITWSDNKIRLCYDCFVERNDELSKKYGLTGRCLIQIE
;
A
#
# COMPACT_ATOMS: atom_id res chain seq x y z
N MET A 1 -7.94 14.05 8.48
CA MET A 1 -6.57 13.91 7.91
C MET A 1 -5.51 13.99 9.00
N ARG A 2 -4.52 13.09 8.97
CA ARG A 2 -3.38 13.02 9.90
C ARG A 2 -2.07 13.21 9.12
N TRP A 3 -1.07 13.77 9.77
CA TRP A 3 0.20 14.15 9.15
C TRP A 3 1.39 13.61 9.94
N VAL A 4 2.43 13.22 9.22
CA VAL A 4 3.79 13.05 9.75
C VAL A 4 4.63 14.23 9.25
N TYR A 5 5.52 14.76 10.08
CA TYR A 5 6.39 15.88 9.73
C TYR A 5 7.80 15.64 10.22
N ILE A 6 8.76 16.32 9.59
CA ILE A 6 10.17 16.33 10.00
C ILE A 6 10.57 17.77 10.27
N LEU A 7 11.12 18.00 11.46
CA LEU A 7 11.81 19.22 11.85
C LEU A 7 13.31 18.97 11.79
N GLN A 8 14.05 19.91 11.21
CA GLN A 8 15.47 20.04 11.46
C GLN A 8 15.65 20.89 12.72
N CYS A 9 16.41 20.37 13.66
CA CYS A 9 16.72 20.99 14.94
C CYS A 9 18.22 21.31 15.04
N GLU A 10 18.56 22.09 16.05
CA GLU A 10 19.94 22.39 16.45
C GLU A 10 20.82 21.13 16.56
N ASP A 11 22.13 21.33 16.44
CA ASP A 11 23.15 20.28 16.51
C ASP A 11 22.94 19.13 15.49
N ASN A 12 22.37 19.45 14.32
CA ASN A 12 22.04 18.49 13.27
C ASN A 12 21.13 17.35 13.76
N HIS A 13 20.19 17.65 14.65
CA HIS A 13 19.14 16.71 15.06
C HIS A 13 17.94 16.78 14.13
N TYR A 14 17.26 15.65 13.97
CA TYR A 14 15.98 15.60 13.28
C TYR A 14 14.91 15.09 14.23
N TYR A 15 13.79 15.79 14.27
CA TYR A 15 12.60 15.35 15.00
C TYR A 15 11.49 14.98 14.02
N VAL A 16 11.05 13.72 14.07
CA VAL A 16 9.89 13.22 13.35
C VAL A 16 8.72 13.17 14.32
N GLY A 17 7.63 13.84 13.95
CA GLY A 17 6.41 13.87 14.75
C GLY A 17 5.18 13.55 13.92
N HIS A 18 4.08 13.21 14.59
CA HIS A 18 2.76 13.10 13.97
C HIS A 18 1.73 14.04 14.60
N THR A 19 0.71 14.44 13.84
CA THR A 19 -0.36 15.30 14.36
C THR A 19 -1.63 15.24 13.51
N LYS A 20 -2.78 15.51 14.13
CA LYS A 20 -4.06 15.79 13.43
C LYS A 20 -4.27 17.29 13.17
N ARG A 21 -3.44 18.16 13.76
CA ARG A 21 -3.57 19.63 13.77
C ARG A 21 -2.22 20.26 13.44
N LEU A 22 -1.86 20.28 12.15
CA LEU A 22 -0.54 20.66 11.66
C LEU A 22 -0.12 22.08 12.11
N TYR A 23 -0.93 23.09 11.77
CA TYR A 23 -0.69 24.48 12.16
C TYR A 23 -0.52 24.66 13.66
N ARG A 24 -1.49 24.17 14.45
CA ARG A 24 -1.43 24.26 15.92
C ARG A 24 -0.15 23.63 16.47
N ARG A 25 0.26 22.46 15.97
CA ARG A 25 1.48 21.79 16.44
C ARG A 25 2.74 22.59 16.11
N PHE A 26 2.78 23.27 14.97
CA PHE A 26 3.93 24.08 14.61
C PHE A 26 4.00 25.38 15.41
N TRP A 27 2.86 26.00 15.71
CA TRP A 27 2.79 27.09 16.69
C TRP A 27 3.25 26.64 18.09
N GLU A 28 2.85 25.44 18.54
CA GLU A 28 3.31 24.86 19.80
C GLU A 28 4.85 24.72 19.84
N HIS A 29 5.48 24.26 18.75
CA HIS A 29 6.94 24.15 18.65
C HIS A 29 7.68 25.50 18.63
N GLN A 30 7.05 26.55 18.12
CA GLN A 30 7.60 27.91 18.15
C GLN A 30 7.42 28.59 19.52
N SER A 31 6.35 28.24 20.25
CA SER A 31 6.10 28.77 21.58
C SER A 31 7.05 28.19 22.64
N GLU A 32 7.38 28.97 23.67
CA GLU A 32 8.22 28.48 24.79
C GLU A 32 7.56 27.34 25.59
N ASN A 33 6.22 27.35 25.70
CA ASN A 33 5.46 26.45 26.57
C ASN A 33 4.84 25.23 25.85
N GLY A 34 4.90 25.17 24.51
CA GLY A 34 4.29 24.11 23.70
C GLY A 34 5.28 23.06 23.18
N LYS A 35 6.59 23.24 23.44
CA LYS A 35 7.64 22.34 22.97
C LYS A 35 7.54 20.97 23.65
N THR A 36 7.75 19.92 22.86
CA THR A 36 7.99 18.57 23.43
C THR A 36 9.39 18.53 24.03
N LEU A 37 9.65 17.56 24.93
CA LEU A 37 10.97 17.36 25.55
C LEU A 37 12.12 17.32 24.51
N ASN A 38 11.90 16.69 23.35
CA ASN A 38 12.93 16.61 22.32
C ASN A 38 13.18 17.99 21.69
N THR A 39 12.11 18.73 21.38
CA THR A 39 12.19 20.07 20.77
C THR A 39 12.49 21.19 21.76
N SER A 40 12.48 20.92 23.06
CA SER A 40 12.99 21.83 24.08
C SER A 40 14.48 21.65 24.33
N VAL A 41 14.99 20.42 24.17
CA VAL A 41 16.43 20.12 24.26
C VAL A 41 17.17 20.54 22.99
N TYR A 42 16.60 20.24 21.82
CA TYR A 42 17.13 20.64 20.52
C TYR A 42 16.09 21.52 19.82
N ALA A 43 16.31 22.83 19.78
CA ALA A 43 15.29 23.73 19.26
C ALA A 43 15.06 23.49 17.76
N PRO A 44 13.80 23.45 17.28
CA PRO A 44 13.52 23.38 15.84
C PRO A 44 13.99 24.65 15.14
N GLU A 45 14.78 24.48 14.07
CA GLU A 45 15.21 25.57 13.21
C GLU A 45 14.22 25.76 12.06
N LYS A 46 13.84 24.65 11.39
CA LYS A 46 12.96 24.68 10.22
C LYS A 46 12.20 23.38 10.01
N ILE A 47 11.04 23.49 9.36
CA ILE A 47 10.27 22.34 8.87
C ILE A 47 10.84 21.94 7.51
N VAL A 48 11.18 20.65 7.36
CA VAL A 48 11.86 20.17 6.13
C VAL A 48 11.02 19.19 5.31
N ALA A 49 10.00 18.56 5.90
CA ALA A 49 9.08 17.70 5.17
C ALA A 49 7.75 17.49 5.92
N ILE A 50 6.69 17.25 5.15
CA ILE A 50 5.40 16.77 5.66
C ILE A 50 4.85 15.64 4.77
N TYR A 51 4.14 14.70 5.37
CA TYR A 51 3.57 13.53 4.70
C TYR A 51 2.15 13.30 5.19
N LYS A 52 1.26 12.89 4.28
CA LYS A 52 -0.03 12.34 4.70
C LYS A 52 0.21 10.97 5.33
N THR A 53 -0.27 10.77 6.56
CA THR A 53 -0.10 9.49 7.27
C THR A 53 -0.62 8.32 6.45
N THR A 54 -1.80 8.47 5.85
CA THR A 54 -2.43 7.43 5.02
C THR A 54 -1.57 7.00 3.85
N VAL A 55 -0.89 7.94 3.18
CA VAL A 55 0.00 7.64 2.04
C VAL A 55 1.19 6.79 2.49
N ILE A 56 1.83 7.15 3.59
CA ILE A 56 2.99 6.41 4.11
C ILE A 56 2.58 5.03 4.64
N SER A 57 1.50 4.95 5.42
CA SER A 57 0.98 3.66 5.91
C SER A 57 0.59 2.74 4.75
N ASN A 58 -0.08 3.27 3.72
CA ASN A 58 -0.44 2.51 2.52
C ASN A 58 0.82 2.00 1.79
N PHE A 59 1.88 2.82 1.69
CA PHE A 59 3.14 2.38 1.11
C PHE A 59 3.78 1.25 1.90
N ILE A 60 3.88 1.37 3.22
CA ILE A 60 4.48 0.34 4.08
C ILE A 60 3.74 -0.98 3.90
N HIS A 61 2.40 -0.96 4.03
CA HIS A 61 1.58 -2.15 3.87
C HIS A 61 1.65 -2.74 2.45
N TYR A 62 1.64 -1.89 1.43
CA TYR A 62 1.79 -2.36 0.05
C TYR A 62 3.15 -3.01 -0.17
N ASN A 63 4.23 -2.37 0.28
CA ASN A 63 5.59 -2.87 0.11
C ASN A 63 5.82 -4.18 0.88
N GLU A 64 5.23 -4.34 2.08
CA GLU A 64 5.21 -5.61 2.80
C GLU A 64 4.59 -6.73 1.96
N LYS A 65 3.43 -6.48 1.35
CA LYS A 65 2.75 -7.47 0.49
C LYS A 65 3.57 -7.80 -0.77
N ILE A 66 4.24 -6.81 -1.35
CA ILE A 66 5.15 -7.04 -2.47
C ILE A 66 6.33 -7.91 -2.02
N ASN A 67 6.97 -7.60 -0.90
CA ASN A 67 8.08 -8.38 -0.37
C ASN A 67 7.66 -9.81 0.01
N GLU A 68 6.47 -10.00 0.60
CA GLU A 68 5.88 -11.32 0.88
C GLU A 68 5.71 -12.15 -0.40
N TYR A 69 5.22 -11.54 -1.48
CA TYR A 69 5.09 -12.20 -2.79
C TYR A 69 6.45 -12.52 -3.41
N LEU A 70 7.40 -11.58 -3.37
CA LEU A 70 8.72 -11.78 -3.96
C LEU A 70 9.53 -12.87 -3.23
N ASN A 71 9.32 -13.03 -1.93
CA ASN A 71 9.93 -14.09 -1.13
C ASN A 71 9.33 -15.48 -1.40
N ASP A 72 8.07 -15.53 -1.84
CA ASP A 72 7.37 -16.77 -2.12
C ASP A 72 6.33 -16.57 -3.23
N LYS A 73 6.81 -16.75 -4.45
CA LYS A 73 6.04 -16.59 -5.70
C LYS A 73 5.03 -17.71 -5.95
N THR A 74 5.04 -18.78 -5.15
CA THR A 74 4.18 -19.95 -5.36
C THR A 74 2.73 -19.70 -4.94
N VAL A 75 2.49 -18.62 -4.19
CA VAL A 75 1.20 -18.33 -3.57
C VAL A 75 0.50 -17.18 -4.29
N GLU A 76 -0.33 -17.52 -5.29
CA GLU A 76 -0.94 -16.56 -6.21
C GLU A 76 -1.82 -15.49 -5.51
N TRP A 77 -2.50 -15.83 -4.41
CA TRP A 77 -3.33 -14.88 -3.65
C TRP A 77 -2.53 -13.69 -3.09
N LYS A 78 -1.22 -13.84 -2.86
CA LYS A 78 -0.35 -12.74 -2.40
C LYS A 78 -0.26 -11.63 -3.46
N SER A 79 -0.17 -12.00 -4.73
CA SER A 79 -0.16 -11.05 -5.85
C SER A 79 -1.49 -10.29 -5.98
N ALA A 80 -2.62 -11.00 -5.84
CA ALA A 80 -3.95 -10.41 -5.86
C ALA A 80 -4.18 -9.46 -4.68
N SER A 81 -3.67 -9.82 -3.50
CA SER A 81 -3.72 -8.98 -2.30
C SER A 81 -2.94 -7.66 -2.49
N ALA A 82 -1.71 -7.73 -3.00
CA ALA A 82 -0.92 -6.55 -3.32
C ALA A 82 -1.60 -5.66 -4.38
N LEU A 83 -2.17 -6.25 -5.43
CA LEU A 83 -2.88 -5.46 -6.44
C LEU A 83 -4.16 -4.82 -5.90
N LYS A 84 -4.85 -5.47 -4.95
CA LYS A 84 -6.00 -4.88 -4.27
C LYS A 84 -5.60 -3.62 -3.49
N THR A 85 -4.48 -3.65 -2.76
CA THR A 85 -4.00 -2.48 -2.02
C THR A 85 -3.56 -1.36 -2.97
N LEU A 86 -2.90 -1.66 -4.09
CA LEU A 86 -2.57 -0.67 -5.14
C LEU A 86 -3.83 -0.04 -5.78
N ARG A 87 -4.88 -0.81 -6.02
CA ARG A 87 -6.15 -0.30 -6.58
C ARG A 87 -6.86 0.62 -5.59
N CYS A 88 -6.79 0.32 -4.31
CA CYS A 88 -7.39 1.13 -3.24
C CYS A 88 -6.50 2.29 -2.79
N TRP A 89 -5.34 2.51 -3.41
CA TRP A 89 -4.35 3.51 -2.98
C TRP A 89 -4.92 4.92 -2.76
N ASN A 90 -5.72 5.39 -3.73
CA ASN A 90 -6.36 6.71 -3.73
C ASN A 90 -7.80 6.68 -3.23
N ARG A 91 -8.34 5.51 -2.81
CA ARG A 91 -9.64 5.49 -2.14
C ARG A 91 -9.43 6.20 -0.82
N ASN A 92 -9.94 7.43 -0.74
CA ASN A 92 -10.00 8.20 0.48
C ASN A 92 -10.76 7.40 1.53
N CYS A 93 -10.04 6.64 2.36
CA CYS A 93 -10.50 6.24 3.68
C CYS A 93 -10.41 7.41 4.67
N ASP A 94 -10.35 8.65 4.15
CA ASP A 94 -10.44 9.91 4.89
C ASP A 94 -11.89 10.25 5.32
N GLU A 95 -12.90 9.49 4.87
CA GLU A 95 -14.28 9.60 5.36
C GLU A 95 -14.62 8.41 6.28
N ASP A 96 -14.38 8.61 7.57
CA ASP A 96 -15.12 7.97 8.68
C ASP A 96 -15.09 6.43 8.82
N THR A 97 -14.26 5.72 8.04
CA THR A 97 -14.00 4.31 8.31
C THR A 97 -12.94 4.19 9.40
N THR A 98 -13.35 3.70 10.56
CA THR A 98 -12.60 3.34 11.78
C THR A 98 -11.37 2.42 11.58
N TRP A 99 -10.98 2.14 10.34
CA TRP A 99 -9.86 1.27 9.93
C TRP A 99 -8.48 1.96 9.94
N HIS A 100 -8.41 3.27 10.23
CA HIS A 100 -7.14 3.98 10.48
C HIS A 100 -6.95 4.21 11.98
N ASP A 101 -6.59 3.12 12.65
CA ASP A 101 -6.24 3.02 14.06
C ASP A 101 -5.05 3.90 14.48
N GLU A 102 -4.75 3.93 15.77
CA GLU A 102 -3.53 4.54 16.31
C GLU A 102 -2.26 3.83 15.81
N GLU A 103 -2.38 2.55 15.45
CA GLU A 103 -1.28 1.73 14.94
C GLU A 103 -0.75 2.25 13.59
N CYS A 104 -1.62 2.62 12.65
CA CYS A 104 -1.24 3.21 11.36
C CYS A 104 -0.45 4.51 11.53
N ASN A 105 -0.82 5.34 12.52
CA ASN A 105 -0.07 6.57 12.79
C ASN A 105 1.33 6.26 13.31
N ALA A 106 1.40 5.38 14.31
CA ALA A 106 2.66 4.99 14.91
C ALA A 106 3.56 4.33 13.86
N MET A 107 2.98 3.52 12.97
CA MET A 107 3.68 2.90 11.85
C MET A 107 4.26 3.94 10.89
N ALA A 108 3.48 4.96 10.47
CA ALA A 108 3.99 5.98 9.56
C ALA A 108 5.08 6.85 10.19
N GLU A 109 4.89 7.29 11.44
CA GLU A 109 5.88 8.09 12.16
C GLU A 109 7.18 7.30 12.40
N ASN A 110 7.07 6.08 12.92
CA ASN A 110 8.22 5.18 13.12
C ASN A 110 8.89 4.86 11.78
N GLY A 111 8.12 4.59 10.73
CA GLY A 111 8.65 4.27 9.40
C GLY A 111 9.50 5.41 8.84
N ILE A 112 9.02 6.66 8.92
CA ILE A 112 9.78 7.82 8.45
C ILE A 112 11.04 8.05 9.29
N ALA A 113 10.95 7.93 10.62
CA ALA A 113 12.11 8.02 11.51
C ALA A 113 13.15 6.93 11.21
N GLU A 114 12.72 5.68 11.09
CA GLU A 114 13.59 4.55 10.78
C GLU A 114 14.19 4.65 9.38
N CYS A 115 13.45 5.17 8.39
CA CYS A 115 13.97 5.46 7.05
C CYS A 115 15.15 6.43 7.11
N LEU A 116 14.99 7.57 7.79
CA LEU A 116 16.09 8.51 8.01
C LEU A 116 17.28 7.83 8.71
N MET A 117 17.02 7.04 9.77
CA MET A 117 18.08 6.36 10.53
C MET A 117 18.85 5.35 9.68
N ILE A 118 18.13 4.60 8.84
CA ILE A 118 18.71 3.58 7.97
C ILE A 118 19.65 4.19 6.94
N HIS A 119 19.27 5.33 6.36
CA HIS A 119 20.06 6.01 5.34
C HIS A 119 21.15 6.91 5.94
N GLN A 120 21.02 7.37 7.20
CA GLN A 120 22.01 8.17 7.93
C GLN A 120 22.71 7.35 9.02
N LYS A 121 23.27 6.20 8.64
CA LYS A 121 23.79 5.19 9.58
C LYS A 121 24.78 5.72 10.62
N ASP A 122 25.63 6.67 10.28
CA ASP A 122 26.66 7.17 11.21
C ASP A 122 26.10 8.15 12.25
N ASN A 123 25.00 8.85 11.93
CA ASN A 123 24.39 9.88 12.78
C ASN A 123 22.97 9.52 13.22
N TRP A 124 22.59 8.24 13.13
CA TRP A 124 21.20 7.82 13.33
C TRP A 124 20.63 8.16 14.72
N LYS A 125 21.50 8.30 15.73
CA LYS A 125 21.14 8.70 17.10
C LYS A 125 20.65 10.15 17.21
N ASN A 126 20.96 10.98 16.22
CA ASN A 126 20.50 12.37 16.15
C ASN A 126 19.06 12.45 15.62
N ILE A 127 18.50 11.34 15.13
CA ILE A 127 17.13 11.26 14.66
C ILE A 127 16.24 10.78 15.81
N ARG A 128 15.18 11.53 16.08
CA ARG A 128 14.22 11.28 17.17
C ARG A 128 12.81 11.29 16.61
N GLY A 129 11.95 10.39 17.06
CA GLY A 129 10.55 10.35 16.60
C GLY A 129 9.87 9.03 16.91
N GLY A 130 8.54 9.05 17.01
CA GLY A 130 7.76 7.87 17.38
C GLY A 130 8.28 7.18 18.65
N LYS A 131 8.69 5.91 18.55
CA LYS A 131 9.22 5.14 19.69
C LYS A 131 10.63 5.54 20.11
N TYR A 132 11.34 6.41 19.38
CA TYR A 132 12.76 6.79 19.58
C TYR A 132 12.96 8.12 20.32
N VAL A 133 12.00 8.54 21.13
CA VAL A 133 11.94 9.88 21.72
C VAL A 133 12.49 9.97 23.15
N ARG A 134 12.78 8.84 23.80
CA ARG A 134 13.22 8.82 25.20
C ARG A 134 14.73 9.02 25.31
N PHE A 135 15.15 9.91 26.21
CA PHE A 135 16.56 10.20 26.48
C PHE A 135 17.22 9.16 27.38
N ASP A 136 16.44 8.48 28.21
CA ASP A 136 16.90 7.48 29.17
C ASP A 136 17.02 6.07 28.58
N ILE A 137 16.76 5.90 27.28
CA ILE A 137 16.86 4.63 26.57
C ILE A 137 18.01 4.69 25.55
N ASN A 138 18.92 3.73 25.64
CA ASN A 138 19.92 3.48 24.59
C ASN A 138 19.33 2.54 23.53
N TYR A 139 18.71 3.12 22.51
CA TYR A 139 18.10 2.37 21.42
C TYR A 139 19.14 1.58 20.62
N LYS A 140 18.68 0.48 20.00
CA LYS A 140 19.44 -0.23 18.97
C LYS A 140 19.13 0.35 17.59
N TYR A 141 20.10 0.27 16.69
CA TYR A 141 19.92 0.65 15.29
C TYR A 141 18.75 -0.11 14.67
N PRO A 142 17.83 0.55 13.93
CA PRO A 142 16.68 -0.12 13.35
C PRO A 142 17.06 -1.09 12.23
N THR A 143 16.37 -2.23 12.18
CA THR A 143 16.55 -3.27 11.15
C THR A 143 15.35 -3.37 10.20
N ASN A 144 14.54 -2.31 10.10
CA ASN A 144 13.32 -2.31 9.30
C ASN A 144 13.65 -2.42 7.80
N VAL A 145 13.45 -3.62 7.25
CA VAL A 145 13.76 -3.92 5.86
C VAL A 145 12.80 -3.24 4.89
N VAL A 146 11.56 -2.99 5.30
CA VAL A 146 10.52 -2.36 4.47
C VAL A 146 10.92 -0.92 4.14
N MET A 147 11.47 -0.20 5.12
CA MET A 147 11.86 1.20 4.93
C MET A 147 13.11 1.38 4.05
N LYS A 148 13.87 0.31 3.76
CA LYS A 148 14.98 0.38 2.79
C LYS A 148 14.51 0.70 1.37
N ASP A 149 13.26 0.38 1.07
CA ASP A 149 12.66 0.60 -0.24
C ASP A 149 12.06 1.99 -0.39
N LEU A 150 11.98 2.76 0.70
CA LEU A 150 11.67 4.18 0.64
C LEU A 150 12.98 4.95 0.45
N PRO A 151 13.24 5.53 -0.72
CA PRO A 151 14.47 6.25 -1.00
C PRO A 151 14.48 7.62 -0.30
N LEU A 152 15.68 8.16 -0.10
CA LEU A 152 15.85 9.59 0.10
C LEU A 152 15.83 10.31 -1.24
N CYS A 153 15.26 11.52 -1.26
CA CYS A 153 15.42 12.45 -2.36
C CYS A 153 16.77 13.18 -2.28
N GLU A 154 17.06 14.05 -3.25
CA GLU A 154 18.30 14.84 -3.30
C GLU A 154 18.47 15.79 -2.11
N CYS A 155 17.39 16.10 -1.38
CA CYS A 155 17.44 16.86 -0.13
C CYS A 155 17.90 16.02 1.07
N GLY A 156 18.16 14.71 0.92
CA GLY A 156 18.49 13.81 2.03
C GLY A 156 17.28 13.43 2.90
N LEU A 157 16.05 13.63 2.41
CA LEU A 157 14.80 13.38 3.13
C LEU A 157 14.04 12.20 2.50
N PRO A 158 13.34 11.37 3.29
CA PRO A 158 12.48 10.32 2.77
C PRO A 158 11.51 10.85 1.73
N CYS A 159 11.31 10.12 0.64
CA CYS A 159 10.43 10.58 -0.42
C CYS A 159 8.95 10.53 -0.01
N ASP A 160 8.16 11.40 -0.64
CA ASP A 160 6.71 11.23 -0.75
C ASP A 160 6.41 10.16 -1.80
N VAL A 161 5.28 9.46 -1.63
CA VAL A 161 4.83 8.40 -2.55
C VAL A 161 3.55 8.84 -3.23
N ARG A 162 3.51 8.72 -4.55
CA ARG A 162 2.33 9.03 -5.35
C ARG A 162 2.01 7.90 -6.29
N LYS A 163 0.73 7.81 -6.66
CA LYS A 163 0.25 6.93 -7.70
C LYS A 163 0.05 7.73 -8.97
N ASN A 164 0.55 7.21 -10.08
CA ASN A 164 0.13 7.64 -11.41
C ASN A 164 -1.19 6.92 -11.71
N ASP A 165 -2.28 7.67 -11.88
CA ASP A 165 -3.61 7.11 -12.12
C ASP A 165 -3.79 6.62 -13.56
N ASP A 166 -3.08 7.21 -14.52
CA ASP A 166 -3.17 6.84 -15.94
C ASP A 166 -2.50 5.49 -16.20
N ASP A 167 -1.30 5.30 -15.65
CA ASP A 167 -0.46 4.11 -15.88
C ASP A 167 -0.44 3.14 -14.68
N ASN A 168 -1.20 3.46 -13.62
CA ASN A 168 -1.42 2.63 -12.44
C ASN A 168 -0.12 2.07 -11.79
N TYR A 169 0.89 2.93 -11.61
CA TYR A 169 2.14 2.62 -10.91
C TYR A 169 2.41 3.61 -9.77
N LEU A 170 3.30 3.25 -8.84
CA LEU A 170 3.76 4.16 -7.78
C LEU A 170 5.08 4.82 -8.14
N PHE A 171 5.27 6.07 -7.71
CA PHE A 171 6.53 6.78 -7.83
C PHE A 171 6.85 7.60 -6.59
N PHE A 172 8.15 7.82 -6.41
CA PHE A 172 8.74 8.61 -5.37
C PHE A 172 9.04 10.02 -5.89
N ARG A 173 8.82 11.02 -5.04
CA ARG A 173 9.18 12.42 -5.31
C ARG A 173 9.62 13.13 -4.03
N CYS A 174 10.22 14.30 -4.17
CA CYS A 174 10.59 15.12 -3.01
C CYS A 174 9.38 15.42 -2.10
N ALA A 175 9.53 15.16 -0.80
CA ALA A 175 8.48 15.39 0.20
C ALA A 175 8.16 16.87 0.42
N LYS A 176 9.08 17.78 0.09
CA LYS A 176 8.83 19.23 0.16
C LYS A 176 7.70 19.69 -0.77
N LYS A 177 7.42 18.93 -1.85
CA LYS A 177 6.27 19.17 -2.74
C LYS A 177 4.92 18.98 -2.06
N ASN A 178 4.88 18.50 -0.82
CA ASN A 178 3.66 18.43 -0.02
C ASN A 178 3.33 19.74 0.71
N MET A 179 4.26 20.69 0.78
CA MET A 179 4.06 22.01 1.40
C MET A 179 3.53 23.01 0.36
N TRP A 180 2.53 23.80 0.75
CA TRP A 180 1.85 24.79 -0.12
C TRP A 180 2.21 26.23 0.28
N ASP A 181 1.92 27.20 -0.59
CA ASP A 181 2.47 28.57 -0.45
C ASP A 181 2.04 29.27 0.85
N GLU A 182 0.75 29.22 1.21
CA GLU A 182 0.26 29.75 2.50
C GLU A 182 1.00 29.13 3.69
N PHE A 183 1.37 27.86 3.61
CA PHE A 183 2.13 27.20 4.67
C PHE A 183 3.54 27.79 4.83
N LYS A 184 4.19 28.10 3.70
CA LYS A 184 5.53 28.68 3.62
C LYS A 184 5.57 30.11 4.14
N GLU A 185 4.49 30.86 3.98
CA GLU A 185 4.38 32.23 4.50
C GLU A 185 4.30 32.28 6.03
N LEU A 186 3.80 31.22 6.67
CA LEU A 186 3.50 31.20 8.10
C LEU A 186 4.60 30.59 8.96
N PHE A 187 5.44 29.73 8.41
CA PHE A 187 6.45 28.99 9.18
C PHE A 187 7.82 29.01 8.50
N ASN A 188 8.88 28.89 9.30
CA ASN A 188 10.23 28.71 8.77
C ASN A 188 10.36 27.33 8.12
N ILE A 189 10.33 27.28 6.80
CA ILE A 189 10.31 26.06 5.99
C ILE A 189 11.50 26.07 5.04
N ASP A 190 12.11 24.90 4.87
CA ASP A 190 13.02 24.66 3.77
C ASP A 190 12.22 24.36 2.50
N ASP A 191 11.93 25.40 1.71
CA ASP A 191 10.82 25.42 0.79
C ASP A 191 11.17 25.08 -0.67
N GLU A 192 12.44 24.88 -0.99
CA GLU A 192 12.91 24.49 -2.32
C GLU A 192 12.87 22.96 -2.50
N PRO A 193 11.88 22.41 -3.24
CA PRO A 193 11.84 20.98 -3.55
C PRO A 193 12.88 20.64 -4.63
N CYS A 194 13.60 19.54 -4.44
CA CYS A 194 14.46 19.01 -5.50
C CYS A 194 13.64 18.36 -6.64
N GLY A 195 14.34 18.08 -7.75
CA GLY A 195 13.79 17.47 -8.96
C GLY A 195 13.60 15.95 -8.88
N PHE A 196 13.90 15.34 -7.74
CA PHE A 196 13.91 13.88 -7.58
C PHE A 196 12.61 13.22 -8.02
N TYR A 197 12.75 12.20 -8.87
CA TYR A 197 11.68 11.33 -9.34
C TYR A 197 12.22 9.91 -9.49
N MET A 198 11.48 8.92 -9.01
CA MET A 198 11.80 7.51 -9.24
C MET A 198 10.55 6.64 -9.26
N GLU A 199 10.36 5.85 -10.32
CA GLU A 199 9.33 4.81 -10.34
C GLU A 199 9.65 3.70 -9.34
N TYR A 200 8.62 3.24 -8.63
CA TYR A 200 8.68 2.05 -7.80
C TYR A 200 8.59 0.80 -8.68
N LYS A 201 9.71 0.10 -8.87
CA LYS A 201 9.82 -1.01 -9.83
C LYS A 201 9.62 -2.42 -9.24
N LYS A 202 9.58 -2.57 -7.92
CA LYS A 202 9.44 -3.90 -7.28
C LYS A 202 8.13 -4.60 -7.63
N ASP A 203 7.08 -3.84 -7.92
CA ASP A 203 5.77 -4.37 -8.31
C ASP A 203 5.63 -4.68 -9.80
N GLN A 204 6.64 -4.36 -10.62
CA GLN A 204 6.53 -4.36 -12.08
C GLN A 204 6.17 -5.74 -12.62
N GLU A 205 6.79 -6.80 -12.09
CA GLU A 205 6.49 -8.19 -12.48
C GLU A 205 5.02 -8.55 -12.19
N ILE A 206 4.51 -8.14 -11.03
CA ILE A 206 3.13 -8.41 -10.60
C ILE A 206 2.14 -7.67 -11.51
N ARG A 207 2.39 -6.38 -11.78
CA ARG A 207 1.55 -5.56 -12.67
C ARG A 207 1.47 -6.16 -14.07
N LEU A 208 2.63 -6.47 -14.68
CA LEU A 208 2.70 -7.06 -16.01
C LEU A 208 2.05 -8.45 -16.07
N SER A 209 2.26 -9.29 -15.06
CA SER A 209 1.63 -10.61 -14.97
C SER A 209 0.10 -10.50 -14.94
N HIS A 210 -0.42 -9.61 -14.10
CA HIS A 210 -1.84 -9.37 -13.96
C HIS A 210 -2.47 -8.78 -15.23
N GLU A 211 -1.81 -7.85 -15.92
CA GLU A 211 -2.28 -7.32 -17.20
C GLU A 211 -2.38 -8.41 -18.27
N ARG A 212 -1.37 -9.29 -18.37
CA ARG A 212 -1.41 -10.45 -19.27
C ARG A 212 -2.58 -11.37 -18.93
N ARG A 213 -2.78 -11.65 -17.64
CA ARG A 213 -3.90 -12.49 -17.17
C ARG A 213 -5.25 -11.85 -17.51
N LEU A 214 -5.43 -10.55 -17.29
CA LEU A 214 -6.65 -9.83 -17.68
C LEU A 214 -6.93 -9.87 -19.19
N LYS A 215 -5.90 -9.69 -20.03
CA LYS A 215 -6.04 -9.79 -21.49
C LYS A 215 -6.48 -11.20 -21.89
N LYS A 216 -5.78 -12.22 -21.39
CA LYS A 216 -6.13 -13.64 -21.62
C LYS A 216 -7.56 -13.95 -21.16
N THR A 217 -7.95 -13.52 -19.96
CA THR A 217 -9.32 -13.71 -19.46
C THR A 217 -10.35 -13.07 -20.37
N LYS A 218 -10.14 -11.82 -20.81
CA LYS A 218 -11.05 -11.13 -21.74
C LYS A 218 -11.18 -11.86 -23.07
N GLU A 219 -10.09 -12.41 -23.60
CA GLU A 219 -10.09 -13.20 -24.83
C GLU A 219 -10.83 -14.52 -24.65
N LEU A 220 -10.55 -15.27 -23.58
CA LEU A 220 -11.24 -16.51 -23.27
C LEU A 220 -12.75 -16.29 -23.10
N MET A 221 -13.17 -15.22 -22.40
CA MET A 221 -14.58 -14.91 -22.18
C MET A 221 -15.36 -14.73 -23.48
N LYS A 222 -14.76 -14.20 -24.55
CA LYS A 222 -15.42 -14.03 -25.85
C LYS A 222 -15.84 -15.36 -26.50
N ASN A 223 -15.09 -16.43 -26.24
CA ASN A 223 -15.30 -17.74 -26.84
C ASN A 223 -15.90 -18.77 -25.87
N SER A 224 -16.13 -18.39 -24.61
CA SER A 224 -16.55 -19.30 -23.56
C SER A 224 -18.07 -19.35 -23.38
N PHE A 225 -18.82 -19.54 -24.47
CA PHE A 225 -20.30 -19.69 -24.42
C PHE A 225 -20.75 -20.86 -23.55
N TRP A 226 -19.88 -21.87 -23.37
CA TRP A 226 -20.09 -23.00 -22.48
C TRP A 226 -20.26 -22.59 -21.01
N LEU A 227 -19.85 -21.37 -20.61
CA LEU A 227 -20.05 -20.85 -19.25
C LEU A 227 -21.53 -20.80 -18.86
N ARG A 228 -22.45 -20.68 -19.83
CA ARG A 228 -23.90 -20.76 -19.58
C ARG A 228 -24.35 -22.09 -18.97
N ASN A 229 -23.55 -23.15 -19.13
CA ASN A 229 -23.81 -24.49 -18.63
C ASN A 229 -23.11 -24.75 -17.28
N VAL A 230 -22.33 -23.78 -16.76
CA VAL A 230 -21.70 -23.89 -15.43
C VAL A 230 -22.73 -23.53 -14.35
N PRO A 231 -22.89 -24.35 -13.30
CA PRO A 231 -23.84 -24.07 -12.23
C PRO A 231 -23.64 -22.69 -11.59
N ILE A 232 -24.75 -22.01 -11.28
CA ILE A 232 -24.74 -20.75 -10.53
C ILE A 232 -24.33 -21.05 -9.08
N CYS A 233 -23.53 -20.16 -8.49
CA CYS A 233 -23.19 -20.21 -7.08
C CYS A 233 -24.30 -19.53 -6.28
N ASN A 234 -25.09 -20.33 -5.55
CA ASN A 234 -26.05 -19.82 -4.56
C ASN A 234 -25.29 -19.60 -3.26
N TYR A 235 -25.28 -18.35 -2.78
CA TYR A 235 -24.49 -17.89 -1.63
C TYR A 235 -24.89 -18.52 -0.28
N ASP A 236 -26.01 -19.25 -0.23
CA ASP A 236 -26.63 -19.74 1.01
C ASP A 236 -26.32 -21.20 1.36
N ALA A 237 -25.44 -21.88 0.61
CA ALA A 237 -25.03 -23.25 0.94
C ALA A 237 -23.61 -23.25 1.51
N ASP A 238 -23.51 -23.34 2.83
CA ASP A 238 -22.33 -23.91 3.49
C ASP A 238 -21.96 -25.23 2.79
N ALA A 239 -20.68 -25.36 2.46
CA ALA A 239 -20.05 -26.49 1.79
C ALA A 239 -20.37 -26.67 0.29
N CYS A 240 -19.38 -26.34 -0.55
CA CYS A 240 -19.16 -27.12 -1.76
C CYS A 240 -18.73 -28.54 -1.32
N GLU A 241 -19.68 -29.43 -1.06
CA GLU A 241 -19.44 -30.82 -0.64
C GLU A 241 -18.87 -31.74 -1.74
N ASN A 242 -18.59 -31.21 -2.94
CA ASN A 242 -17.99 -32.00 -4.01
C ASN A 242 -16.51 -31.67 -4.16
N GLU A 243 -15.66 -32.56 -3.62
CA GLU A 243 -14.19 -32.51 -3.69
C GLU A 243 -13.63 -32.66 -5.12
N ASP A 244 -14.49 -32.92 -6.12
CA ASP A 244 -14.09 -33.20 -7.51
C ASP A 244 -14.25 -32.01 -8.48
N GLU A 245 -14.85 -30.90 -8.03
CA GLU A 245 -15.08 -29.72 -8.87
C GLU A 245 -14.51 -28.46 -8.18
N CYS A 246 -13.29 -28.07 -8.57
CA CYS A 246 -12.63 -26.87 -8.05
C CYS A 246 -12.41 -26.90 -6.52
N SER A 247 -12.04 -28.06 -5.95
CA SER A 247 -11.96 -28.30 -4.50
C SER A 247 -11.04 -27.37 -3.72
N GLU A 248 -10.05 -26.73 -4.36
CA GLU A 248 -9.14 -25.81 -3.67
C GLU A 248 -9.53 -24.32 -3.76
N CYS A 249 -10.49 -23.95 -4.63
CA CYS A 249 -10.70 -22.56 -5.03
C CYS A 249 -12.08 -21.96 -4.70
N CYS A 250 -12.94 -22.69 -3.97
CA CYS A 250 -14.27 -22.23 -3.52
C CYS A 250 -14.23 -21.15 -2.43
N ARG A 251 -13.19 -20.30 -2.37
CA ARG A 251 -13.25 -19.04 -1.63
C ARG A 251 -14.05 -18.06 -2.48
N VAL A 252 -15.27 -17.79 -2.04
CA VAL A 252 -16.37 -16.96 -2.62
C VAL A 252 -15.95 -15.63 -3.29
N HIS A 253 -14.73 -15.14 -3.04
CA HIS A 253 -14.22 -13.87 -3.54
C HIS A 253 -13.56 -13.92 -4.94
N ASN A 254 -13.32 -15.10 -5.51
CA ASN A 254 -12.62 -15.25 -6.80
C ASN A 254 -13.48 -15.90 -7.92
N LEU A 255 -14.81 -15.93 -7.78
CA LEU A 255 -15.71 -16.50 -8.79
C LEU A 255 -15.87 -15.58 -10.01
N ILE A 256 -16.05 -16.18 -11.18
CA ILE A 256 -16.38 -15.48 -12.41
C ILE A 256 -17.85 -15.05 -12.41
N THR A 257 -18.10 -13.88 -13.00
CA THR A 257 -19.44 -13.40 -13.32
C THR A 257 -19.74 -13.61 -14.79
N TRP A 258 -20.86 -14.26 -15.09
CA TRP A 258 -21.37 -14.49 -16.45
C TRP A 258 -22.87 -14.18 -16.48
N SER A 259 -23.30 -13.31 -17.41
CA SER A 259 -24.69 -12.83 -17.52
C SER A 259 -25.29 -12.44 -16.15
N ASP A 260 -24.58 -11.57 -15.43
CA ASP A 260 -24.93 -11.05 -14.09
C ASP A 260 -25.00 -12.09 -12.95
N ASN A 261 -24.66 -13.35 -13.22
CA ASN A 261 -24.65 -14.42 -12.22
C ASN A 261 -23.21 -14.81 -11.86
N LYS A 262 -22.93 -15.05 -10.57
CA LYS A 262 -21.69 -15.72 -10.17
C LYS A 262 -21.84 -17.22 -10.43
N ILE A 263 -20.93 -17.79 -11.20
CA ILE A 263 -20.90 -19.22 -11.51
C ILE A 263 -19.88 -19.94 -10.61
N ARG A 264 -20.05 -21.26 -10.41
CA ARG A 264 -19.16 -22.13 -9.63
C ARG A 264 -17.83 -22.41 -10.34
N LEU A 265 -17.15 -21.35 -10.74
CA LEU A 265 -15.85 -21.40 -11.40
C LEU A 265 -15.01 -20.20 -10.98
N CYS A 266 -13.83 -20.45 -10.41
CA CYS A 266 -12.91 -19.36 -10.07
C CYS A 266 -12.16 -18.84 -11.31
N TYR A 267 -11.62 -17.63 -11.21
CA TYR A 267 -10.78 -17.03 -12.25
C TYR A 267 -9.60 -17.94 -12.64
N ASP A 268 -9.02 -18.66 -11.68
CA ASP A 268 -7.80 -19.44 -11.94
C ASP A 268 -8.06 -20.69 -12.75
N CYS A 269 -9.05 -21.49 -12.33
CA CYS A 269 -9.52 -22.65 -13.08
C CYS A 269 -9.99 -22.25 -14.49
N PHE A 270 -10.67 -21.12 -14.64
CA PHE A 270 -11.11 -20.66 -15.96
C PHE A 270 -9.96 -20.30 -16.90
N VAL A 271 -8.90 -19.68 -16.39
CA VAL A 271 -7.76 -19.24 -17.21
C VAL A 271 -6.81 -20.40 -17.52
N GLU A 272 -6.64 -21.33 -16.57
CA GLU A 272 -5.63 -22.40 -16.65
C GLU A 272 -6.20 -23.69 -17.21
N ARG A 273 -7.48 -23.99 -16.95
CA ARG A 273 -8.16 -25.22 -17.39
C ARG A 273 -9.26 -24.92 -18.41
N ASN A 274 -9.19 -23.79 -19.13
CA ASN A 274 -10.24 -23.38 -20.07
C ASN A 274 -10.61 -24.48 -21.07
N ASP A 275 -9.61 -25.08 -21.72
CA ASP A 275 -9.83 -26.10 -22.75
C ASP A 275 -10.47 -27.36 -22.18
N GLU A 276 -10.03 -27.80 -21.00
CA GLU A 276 -10.59 -28.97 -20.29
C GLU A 276 -12.04 -28.71 -19.87
N LEU A 277 -12.29 -27.58 -19.22
CA LEU A 277 -13.61 -27.18 -18.75
C LEU A 277 -14.58 -26.90 -19.91
N SER A 278 -14.09 -26.33 -21.02
CA SER A 278 -14.89 -26.10 -22.22
C SER A 278 -15.39 -27.40 -22.84
N LYS A 279 -14.62 -28.50 -22.76
CA LYS A 279 -15.07 -29.82 -23.22
C LYS A 279 -16.09 -30.42 -22.24
N LYS A 280 -15.84 -30.27 -20.94
CA LYS A 280 -16.73 -30.76 -19.87
C LYS A 280 -18.11 -30.10 -19.95
N TYR A 281 -18.16 -28.78 -20.06
CA TYR A 281 -19.40 -28.00 -20.04
C TYR A 281 -19.92 -27.64 -21.45
N GLY A 282 -19.14 -27.85 -22.52
CA GLY A 282 -19.53 -27.57 -23.90
C GLY A 282 -20.48 -28.60 -24.51
N LEU A 283 -20.68 -29.75 -23.85
CA LEU A 283 -21.54 -30.83 -24.33
C LEU A 283 -22.91 -30.79 -23.64
N THR A 284 -23.84 -29.99 -24.17
CA THR A 284 -25.28 -30.21 -23.95
C THR A 284 -25.93 -30.71 -25.23
N GLY A 285 -25.96 -32.04 -25.36
CA GLY A 285 -26.57 -32.75 -26.50
C GLY A 285 -26.82 -34.25 -26.30
N ARG A 286 -26.73 -34.81 -25.08
CA ARG A 286 -27.36 -36.11 -24.82
C ARG A 286 -28.81 -35.84 -24.40
N CYS A 287 -29.71 -35.95 -25.38
CA CYS A 287 -31.14 -36.08 -25.10
C CYS A 287 -31.32 -37.27 -24.13
N LEU A 288 -31.82 -37.02 -22.92
CA LEU A 288 -32.09 -38.04 -21.90
C LEU A 288 -33.50 -38.65 -22.04
N ILE A 289 -34.16 -38.47 -23.18
CA ILE A 289 -35.40 -39.19 -23.47
C ILE A 289 -34.98 -40.53 -24.11
N GLN A 290 -34.97 -41.59 -23.30
CA GLN A 290 -35.13 -42.94 -23.84
C GLN A 290 -36.55 -43.02 -24.38
N ILE A 291 -36.67 -43.12 -25.70
CA ILE A 291 -37.92 -43.51 -26.34
C ILE A 291 -37.96 -45.04 -26.25
N GLU A 292 -38.75 -45.56 -25.32
CA GLU A 292 -39.31 -46.92 -25.42
C GLU A 292 -40.55 -46.91 -26.32
#